data_AF-A0A3P4AYB8-F1
#
_entry.id   AF-A0A3P4AYB8-F1
#
_cell.length_a   1.000
_cell.length_b   1.000
_cell.length_c   1.000
_cell.angle_alpha   90.00
_cell.angle_beta   90.00
_cell.angle_gamma   90.00
#
_symmetry.space_group_name_H-M   'P 1'
#
loop_
_entity.id
_entity.type
_entity.pdbx_description
1 polymer ?
#
loop_
_entity_poly.entity_id
_entity_poly.type
_entity_poly.pdbx_seq_one_letter_code
_entity_poly.pdbx_strand_id
1 'polypeptide(L)' 'MGLWWVVLALAGAIGGIAAWRRRSRRQRRLYTVATRGGSLCVKCGRYVRPHARYCSHCLTEQPRGKAPPQE' A
#
# COMPACT_ATOMS: atom_id res chain seq x y z
N MET A 1 -12.71 -16.03 -37.88
CA MET A 1 -12.77 -14.67 -37.29
C MET A 1 -12.93 -14.68 -35.75
N GLY A 2 -12.63 -15.77 -35.02
CA GLY A 2 -12.86 -15.83 -33.56
C GLY A 2 -11.62 -15.61 -32.67
N LEU A 3 -10.42 -15.96 -33.14
CA LEU A 3 -9.20 -15.91 -32.32
C LEU A 3 -8.82 -14.49 -31.89
N TRP A 4 -9.06 -13.48 -32.73
CA TRP A 4 -8.65 -12.10 -32.44
C TRP A 4 -9.40 -11.50 -31.25
N TRP A 5 -10.70 -11.83 -31.11
CA TRP A 5 -11.52 -11.41 -29.98
C TRP A 5 -11.03 -12.01 -28.65
N VAL A 6 -10.58 -13.27 -28.68
CA VAL A 6 -10.05 -13.95 -27.49
C VAL A 6 -8.75 -13.29 -27.02
N VAL A 7 -7.87 -12.91 -27.96
CA VAL A 7 -6.62 -12.22 -27.63
C VAL A 7 -6.87 -10.84 -27.02
N LEU A 8 -7.83 -10.07 -27.55
CA LEU A 8 -8.21 -8.76 -26.99
C LEU A 8 -8.81 -8.88 -25.58
N ALA A 9 -9.69 -9.87 -25.36
CA ALA A 9 -10.26 -10.12 -24.04
C ALA A 9 -9.20 -10.53 -23.00
N LEU A 10 -8.26 -11.40 -23.40
CA LEU A 10 -7.15 -11.82 -22.52
C LEU A 10 -6.21 -10.66 -22.19
N ALA A 11 -5.86 -9.82 -23.17
CA ALA A 11 -5.00 -8.66 -22.95
C ALA A 11 -5.62 -7.66 -21.96
N GLY A 12 -6.93 -7.39 -22.09
CA GLY A 12 -7.67 -6.55 -21.15
C GLY A 12 -7.71 -7.13 -19.73
N ALA A 13 -7.96 -8.44 -19.61
CA ALA A 13 -7.98 -9.13 -18.32
C ALA A 13 -6.59 -9.12 -17.64
N ILE A 14 -5.51 -9.38 -18.38
CA ILE A 14 -4.14 -9.35 -17.85
C ILE A 14 -3.75 -7.93 -17.40
N GLY A 15 -4.09 -6.91 -18.19
CA GLY A 15 -3.89 -5.51 -17.82
C GLY A 15 -4.66 -5.12 -16.56
N GLY A 16 -5.93 -5.53 -16.47
CA GLY A 16 -6.79 -5.33 -15.29
C GLY A 16 -6.25 -6.02 -14.04
N ILE A 17 -5.80 -7.27 -14.14
CA ILE A 17 -5.19 -8.03 -13.04
C ILE A 17 -3.88 -7.37 -12.57
N ALA A 18 -3.04 -6.90 -13.49
CA ALA A 18 -1.79 -6.22 -13.14
C ALA A 18 -2.05 -4.90 -12.40
N ALA A 19 -3.05 -4.11 -12.83
CA ALA A 19 -3.48 -2.90 -12.14
C ALA A 19 -4.09 -3.21 -10.77
N TRP A 20 -4.93 -4.25 -10.67
CA TRP A 20 -5.54 -4.69 -9.42
C TRP A 20 -4.49 -5.15 -8.41
N ARG A 21 -3.49 -5.95 -8.81
CA ARG A 21 -2.39 -6.36 -7.91
C ARG A 21 -1.59 -5.18 -7.35
N ARG A 22 -1.35 -4.12 -8.15
CA ARG A 22 -0.70 -2.90 -7.64
C ARG A 22 -1.57 -2.21 -6.60
N ARG A 23 -2.89 -2.14 -6.83
CA ARG A 23 -3.86 -1.56 -5.90
C ARG A 23 -4.02 -2.39 -4.63
N SER A 24 -4.02 -3.71 -4.72
CA SER A 24 -4.11 -4.61 -3.57
C SER A 24 -2.90 -4.49 -2.64
N ARG A 25 -1.69 -4.27 -3.19
CA ARG A 25 -0.52 -3.96 -2.34
C ARG A 25 -0.69 -2.64 -1.60
N ARG A 26 -1.32 -1.64 -2.22
CA ARG A 26 -1.64 -0.36 -1.56
C ARG A 26 -2.67 -0.55 -0.46
N GLN A 27 -3.72 -1.34 -0.69
CA GLN A 27 -4.72 -1.67 0.33
C GLN A 27 -4.16 -2.47 1.51
N ARG A 28 -3.30 -3.48 1.26
CA ARG A 28 -2.66 -4.23 2.36
C ARG A 28 -1.81 -3.34 3.26
N ARG A 29 -1.10 -2.35 2.69
CA ARG A 29 -0.36 -1.35 3.48
C ARG A 29 -1.26 -0.49 4.33
N LEU A 30 -2.40 -0.05 3.79
CA LEU A 30 -3.39 0.74 4.55
C LEU A 30 -4.01 -0.08 5.69
N TYR A 31 -4.32 -1.36 5.47
CA TYR A 31 -4.82 -2.24 6.53
C TYR A 31 -3.81 -2.40 7.68
N THR A 32 -2.51 -2.57 7.40
CA THR A 32 -1.49 -2.64 8.45
C THR A 32 -1.30 -1.33 9.21
N VAL A 33 -1.49 -0.19 8.55
CA VAL A 33 -1.49 1.15 9.17
C VAL A 33 -2.71 1.30 10.09
N ALA A 34 -3.89 0.95 9.60
CA ALA A 34 -5.14 1.02 10.34
C ALA A 34 -5.19 0.09 11.55
N THR A 35 -4.74 -1.16 11.41
CA THR A 35 -4.78 -2.15 12.51
C THR A 35 -3.70 -1.97 13.55
N ARG A 36 -2.51 -1.48 13.19
CA ARG A 36 -1.38 -1.33 14.12
C ARG A 36 -1.16 0.11 14.60
N GLY A 37 -2.06 1.04 14.24
CA GLY A 37 -1.97 2.46 14.61
C GLY A 37 -0.74 3.20 14.07
N GLY A 38 -0.03 2.63 13.08
CA GLY A 38 1.18 3.24 12.54
C GLY A 38 0.89 4.32 11.49
N SER A 39 1.94 4.85 10.87
CA SER A 39 1.85 5.79 9.75
C SER A 39 2.76 5.35 8.59
N LEU A 40 2.56 5.92 7.40
CA LEU A 40 3.49 5.71 6.29
C LEU A 40 4.54 6.82 6.31
N CYS A 41 5.79 6.45 6.07
CA CYS A 41 6.89 7.39 5.94
C CYS A 41 6.63 8.36 4.78
N VAL A 42 6.70 9.66 5.04
CA VAL A 42 6.50 10.71 4.02
C VAL A 42 7.55 10.68 2.91
N LYS A 43 8.76 10.16 3.19
CA LYS A 43 9.88 10.14 2.24
C LYS A 43 9.95 8.85 1.43
N CYS A 44 9.78 7.69 2.07
CA CYS A 44 9.99 6.38 1.44
C CYS A 44 8.72 5.53 1.31
N GLY A 45 7.58 5.96 1.88
CA GLY A 45 6.31 5.24 1.78
C GLY A 45 6.28 3.87 2.46
N ARG A 46 7.25 3.57 3.34
CA ARG A 46 7.24 2.37 4.19
C ARG A 46 6.41 2.58 5.44
N TYR A 47 5.90 1.49 6.00
CA TYR A 47 5.23 1.49 7.30
C TYR A 47 6.20 1.92 8.41
N VAL A 48 5.73 2.82 9.26
CA VAL A 48 6.41 3.36 10.44
C VAL A 48 5.53 3.06 11.66
N ARG A 49 6.14 2.61 12.74
CA ARG A 49 5.43 2.30 13.99
C ARG A 49 4.85 3.58 14.61
N PRO A 50 3.69 3.50 15.31
CA PRO A 50 3.04 4.66 15.93
C PRO A 50 3.98 5.53 16.80
N HIS A 51 4.84 4.87 17.57
CA HIS A 51 5.73 5.53 18.53
C HIS A 51 7.13 5.83 17.96
N ALA A 52 7.39 5.48 16.70
CA ALA A 52 8.70 5.73 16.09
C ALA A 52 8.79 7.17 15.57
N ARG A 53 9.71 7.96 16.14
CA ARG A 53 10.02 9.32 15.66
C ARG A 53 10.72 9.33 14.30
N TYR A 54 11.39 8.23 13.94
CA TYR A 54 12.19 8.11 12.72
C TYR A 54 11.77 6.88 11.93
N CYS A 55 11.83 6.96 10.60
CA CYS A 55 11.63 5.79 9.75
C CYS A 55 12.81 4.82 9.87
N SER A 56 12.56 3.55 10.15
CA SER A 56 13.59 2.50 10.27
C SER A 56 14.39 2.21 8.99
N HIS A 57 14.03 2.82 7.86
CA HIS A 57 14.68 2.58 6.58
C HIS A 57 15.44 3.79 6.04
N CYS A 58 14.86 4.99 6.13
CA CYS A 58 15.48 6.21 5.60
C CYS A 58 15.88 7.21 6.70
N LEU A 59 15.71 6.84 7.97
CA LEU A 59 15.97 7.65 9.16
C LEU A 59 15.32 9.04 9.16
N THR A 60 14.37 9.28 8.25
CA THR A 60 13.65 10.55 8.16
C THR A 60 12.70 10.67 9.33
N GLU A 61 12.72 11.84 9.98
CA GLU A 61 11.76 12.20 11.01
C GLU A 61 10.32 12.08 10.49
N GLN A 62 9.44 11.52 11.29
CA GLN A 62 8.03 11.39 10.97
C GLN A 62 7.19 12.23 11.93
N PRO A 63 6.12 12.87 11.44
CA PRO A 63 5.15 13.48 12.32
C PRO A 63 4.59 12.40 13.23
N ARG A 64 4.57 12.64 14.55
CA ARG A 64 4.06 11.69 15.55
C ARG A 64 2.69 11.20 15.09
N GLY A 65 2.58 9.91 14.79
CA GLY A 65 1.30 9.29 14.50
C GLY A 65 0.43 9.49 15.73
N LYS A 66 -0.76 10.09 15.58
CA LYS A 66 -1.74 10.10 16.67
C LYS A 66 -2.04 8.63 16.96
N ALA A 67 -1.56 8.13 18.09
CA ALA A 67 -1.88 6.78 18.53
C ALA A 67 -3.42 6.66 18.57
N PRO A 68 -4.03 5.57 18.09
CA PRO A 68 -5.42 5.33 18.43
C PRO A 68 -5.55 5.30 19.96
N PRO A 69 -6.62 5.87 20.53
CA PRO A 69 -6.87 5.78 21.96
C PRO A 69 -6.84 4.30 22.36
N GLN A 70 -6.00 3.98 23.35
CA GLN A 70 -6.00 2.65 23.95
C GLN A 70 -7.11 2.67 25.00
N GLU A 71 -8.26 2.08 24.64
CA GLU A 71 -9.30 1.71 25.60
C GLU A 71 -8.79 0.63 26.57
#